data_AF-A0A3B6AXW4-F1
#
_entry.id   AF-A0A3B6AXW4-F1
#
_cell.length_a   1.000
_cell.length_b   1.000
_cell.length_c   1.000
_cell.angle_alpha   90.00
_cell.angle_beta   90.00
_cell.angle_gamma   90.00
#
_symmetry.space_group_name_H-M   'P 1'
#
loop_
_entity.id
_entity.type
_entity.pdbx_description
1 polymer ?
#
loop_
_entity_poly.entity_id
_entity_poly.type
_entity_poly.pdbx_seq_one_letter_code
_entity_poly.pdbx_strand_id
1 'polypeptide(L)'
;MDISSFVTSLLTSFVIFVVLVLVFTWLSRRPGNAPVYYPSVLLRGLDPWEGRGRGTRSPVGWIRQAFTASEADVVAAGGVDAAVYLVFLSSVLAILVVSGIVLLPLLLPLAATDHALENSAGFKNGKEAQNFTIIERLALGNVQKKSMRLWAFILSVYWVSFVTYLVLWKSYKHVSNLRAAARSTSDVKPEEFAVLVRDVPIPPPDQTIKDSVDSYFRVLHPDTFYKAMVVTDNKEADKIFQEIEGHKHKIAHAEAVYAESKKGNKPEGTKPTHRTGLLGLIGKKVDTMEYCNGEIKELLPKLEAEQKSTLHDKQQRAAIVFFNSRAAAASASQTLHAQLFDKWTVTEAPEPRDMIWSNLPKKIYERHTRQTVVYFIVFLTVFFYTIPITAVSAVTTLEKLREKLPFLKVVVDQQVIKTVLQAYLPQLALIVFLALLLSLCFSQSQKGSLHRAM
;
A
#
# COMPACT_ATOMS: atom_id res chain seq x y z
N MET A 1 8.16 -32.33 7.44
CA MET A 1 9.15 -31.81 6.47
C MET A 1 10.50 -32.32 6.92
N ASP A 2 11.22 -33.05 6.06
CA ASP A 2 12.51 -33.62 6.45
C ASP A 2 13.57 -32.52 6.57
N ILE A 3 14.49 -32.62 7.53
CA ILE A 3 15.53 -31.60 7.75
C ILE A 3 16.34 -31.34 6.47
N SER A 4 16.62 -32.39 5.70
CA SER A 4 17.29 -32.27 4.40
C SER A 4 16.52 -31.34 3.45
N SER A 5 15.20 -31.57 3.30
CA SER A 5 14.35 -30.72 2.46
C SER A 5 14.27 -29.27 2.96
N PHE A 6 14.26 -29.07 4.28
CA PHE A 6 14.29 -27.73 4.88
C PHE A 6 15.61 -27.01 4.61
N VAL A 7 16.75 -27.68 4.83
CA VAL A 7 18.08 -27.12 4.59
C VAL A 7 18.29 -26.82 3.11
N THR A 8 17.86 -27.71 2.21
CA THR A 8 17.93 -27.45 0.75
C THR A 8 17.05 -26.26 0.36
N SER A 9 15.85 -26.13 0.92
CA SER A 9 14.99 -24.97 0.67
C SER A 9 15.62 -23.67 1.21
N LEU A 10 16.15 -23.68 2.43
CA LEU A 10 16.82 -22.53 3.04
C LEU A 10 18.05 -22.10 2.22
N LEU A 11 18.89 -23.06 1.82
CA LEU A 11 20.08 -22.80 1.03
C LEU A 11 19.74 -22.23 -0.34
N THR A 12 18.75 -22.81 -1.04
CA THR A 12 18.31 -22.31 -2.34
C THR A 12 17.71 -20.91 -2.24
N SER A 13 16.88 -20.64 -1.22
CA SER A 13 16.36 -19.30 -0.93
C SER A 13 17.48 -18.30 -0.65
N PHE A 14 18.48 -18.70 0.13
CA PHE A 14 19.63 -17.85 0.44
C PHE A 14 20.46 -17.52 -0.81
N VAL A 15 20.70 -18.51 -1.68
CA VAL A 15 21.38 -18.29 -2.97
C VAL A 15 20.59 -17.32 -3.85
N ILE A 16 19.27 -17.50 -3.97
CA ILE A 16 18.41 -16.57 -4.73
C ILE A 16 18.47 -15.16 -4.13
N PHE A 17 18.41 -15.04 -2.79
CA PHE A 17 18.55 -13.76 -2.10
C PHE A 17 19.88 -13.07 -2.43
N VAL A 18 21.01 -13.80 -2.37
CA VAL A 18 22.32 -13.27 -2.71
C VAL A 18 22.37 -12.79 -4.16
N VAL A 19 21.83 -13.57 -5.11
CA VAL A 19 21.76 -13.18 -6.52
C VAL A 19 20.93 -11.90 -6.69
N LEU A 20 19.77 -11.80 -6.04
CA LEU A 20 18.92 -10.61 -6.10
C LEU A 20 19.62 -9.38 -5.52
N VAL A 21 20.33 -9.52 -4.40
CA VAL A 21 21.13 -8.42 -3.81
C VAL A 21 22.24 -7.98 -4.76
N LEU A 22 22.93 -8.92 -5.42
CA LEU A 22 23.95 -8.59 -6.41
C LEU A 22 23.36 -7.85 -7.61
N VAL A 23 22.24 -8.34 -8.16
CA VAL A 23 21.52 -7.69 -9.27
C VAL A 23 21.05 -6.29 -8.87
N PHE A 24 20.48 -6.12 -7.68
CA PHE A 24 20.08 -4.83 -7.12
C PHE A 24 21.26 -3.87 -7.02
N THR A 25 22.40 -4.33 -6.48
CA THR A 25 23.60 -3.48 -6.34
C THR A 25 24.20 -3.11 -7.69
N TRP A 26 24.10 -3.97 -8.68
CA TRP A 26 24.54 -3.69 -10.05
C TRP A 26 23.64 -2.67 -10.74
N LEU A 27 22.32 -2.83 -10.63
CA LEU A 27 21.33 -1.93 -11.23
C LEU A 27 21.32 -0.54 -10.59
N SER A 28 21.41 -0.46 -9.27
CA SER A 28 21.39 0.80 -8.51
C SER A 28 22.66 1.65 -8.67
N ARG A 29 23.76 1.05 -9.15
CA ARG A 29 25.01 1.77 -9.47
C ARG A 29 24.96 2.50 -10.81
N ARG A 30 24.05 2.14 -11.72
CA ARG A 30 23.99 2.75 -13.05
C ARG A 30 23.31 4.12 -12.98
N PRO A 31 23.92 5.20 -13.51
CA PRO A 31 23.36 6.54 -13.42
C PRO A 31 22.02 6.67 -14.14
N GLY A 32 21.84 5.95 -15.26
CA GLY A 32 20.57 5.94 -16.01
C GLY A 32 19.38 5.37 -15.22
N ASN A 33 19.61 4.57 -14.17
CA ASN A 33 18.54 3.98 -13.36
C ASN A 33 18.21 4.80 -12.10
N ALA A 34 18.85 5.95 -11.89
CA ALA A 34 18.63 6.76 -10.69
C ALA A 34 17.19 7.24 -10.50
N PRO A 35 16.42 7.60 -11.55
CA PRO A 35 15.00 7.94 -11.40
C PRO A 35 14.16 6.81 -10.79
N VAL A 36 14.58 5.55 -10.97
CA VAL A 36 13.87 4.37 -10.45
C VAL A 36 14.25 4.08 -9.00
N TYR A 37 15.55 4.12 -8.67
CA TYR A 37 16.04 3.72 -7.34
C TYR A 37 16.09 4.87 -6.32
N TYR A 38 16.19 6.12 -6.78
CA TYR A 38 16.30 7.31 -5.93
C TYR A 38 15.31 8.43 -6.31
N PRO A 39 14.02 8.13 -6.56
CA PRO A 39 13.05 9.14 -6.98
C PRO A 39 12.85 10.23 -5.92
N SER A 40 12.76 9.87 -4.64
CA SER A 40 12.53 10.82 -3.55
C SER A 40 13.68 11.80 -3.36
N VAL A 41 14.92 11.37 -3.60
CA VAL A 41 16.13 12.21 -3.52
C VAL A 41 16.15 13.20 -4.68
N LEU A 42 15.83 12.73 -5.89
CA LEU A 42 15.73 13.56 -7.08
C LEU A 42 14.58 14.58 -6.98
N LEU A 43 13.43 14.19 -6.43
CA LEU A 43 12.30 15.08 -6.17
C LEU A 43 12.63 16.18 -5.15
N ARG A 44 13.60 15.95 -4.26
CA ARG A 44 14.12 16.96 -3.32
C ARG A 44 15.19 17.86 -3.95
N GLY A 45 15.56 17.62 -5.21
CA GLY A 45 16.64 18.34 -5.89
C GLY A 45 18.04 18.03 -5.36
N LEU A 46 18.20 16.95 -4.60
CA LEU A 46 19.50 16.50 -4.10
C LEU A 46 20.10 15.50 -5.09
N ASP A 47 21.41 15.54 -5.27
CA ASP A 47 22.09 14.55 -6.10
C ASP A 47 22.28 13.23 -5.33
N PRO A 48 21.75 12.09 -5.82
CA PRO A 48 21.92 10.78 -5.18
C PRO A 48 23.38 10.36 -4.91
N TRP A 49 24.32 10.95 -5.65
CA TRP A 49 25.75 10.62 -5.60
C TRP A 49 26.58 11.58 -4.75
N GLU A 50 26.02 12.72 -4.37
CA GLU A 50 26.68 13.70 -3.52
C GLU A 50 26.68 13.19 -2.06
N GLY A 51 27.82 13.26 -1.38
CA GLY A 51 27.97 12.80 0.01
C GLY A 51 28.06 11.27 0.24
N ARG A 52 27.86 10.41 -0.78
CA ARG A 52 27.98 8.93 -0.62
C ARG A 52 29.40 8.42 -0.90
N GLY A 53 30.16 8.13 0.17
CA GLY A 53 31.52 7.57 0.08
C GLY A 53 31.58 6.20 -0.61
N ARG A 54 32.76 5.82 -1.15
CA ARG A 54 32.97 4.56 -1.93
C ARG A 54 32.46 3.28 -1.25
N GLY A 55 32.45 3.20 0.08
CA GLY A 55 31.99 2.02 0.85
C GLY A 55 30.47 1.78 0.82
N THR A 56 29.68 2.81 0.54
CA THR A 56 28.20 2.79 0.47
C THR A 56 27.66 2.05 -0.75
N ARG A 57 28.53 1.82 -1.75
CA ARG A 57 28.21 1.12 -3.00
C ARG A 57 28.39 -0.40 -2.93
N SER A 58 28.89 -0.93 -1.81
CA SER A 58 29.08 -2.37 -1.61
C SER A 58 27.75 -3.08 -1.34
N PRO A 59 27.63 -4.41 -1.61
CA PRO A 59 26.39 -5.15 -1.38
C PRO A 59 25.90 -5.15 0.07
N VAL A 60 26.78 -4.87 1.02
CA VAL A 60 26.46 -4.74 2.46
C VAL A 60 26.45 -3.27 2.91
N GLY A 61 27.00 -2.36 2.10
CA GLY A 61 27.13 -0.94 2.44
C GLY A 61 25.79 -0.25 2.66
N TRP A 62 24.81 -0.53 1.79
CA TRP A 62 23.44 0.00 1.94
C TRP A 62 22.74 -0.53 3.20
N ILE A 63 23.00 -1.81 3.57
CA ILE A 63 22.46 -2.42 4.80
C ILE A 63 23.02 -1.68 6.01
N ARG A 64 24.35 -1.51 6.06
CA ARG A 64 25.00 -0.79 7.16
C ARG A 64 24.45 0.63 7.29
N GLN A 65 24.25 1.34 6.17
CA GLN A 65 23.66 2.68 6.18
C GLN A 65 22.23 2.70 6.73
N ALA A 66 21.40 1.73 6.32
CA ALA A 66 20.04 1.61 6.83
C ALA A 66 19.99 1.37 8.34
N PHE A 67 20.92 0.58 8.89
CA PHE A 67 21.03 0.36 10.34
C PHE A 67 21.59 1.57 11.11
N THR A 68 22.42 2.41 10.47
CA THR A 68 22.95 3.62 11.10
C THR A 68 22.01 4.82 11.03
N ALA A 69 20.98 4.76 10.18
CA ALA A 69 20.03 5.86 10.01
C ALA A 69 19.24 6.06 11.31
N SER A 70 19.15 7.31 11.76
CA SER A 70 18.38 7.65 12.94
C SER A 70 16.89 7.76 12.60
N GLU A 71 16.03 7.64 13.61
CA GLU A 71 14.59 7.84 13.43
C GLU A 71 14.26 9.25 12.92
N ALA A 72 15.01 10.27 13.34
CA ALA A 72 14.85 11.64 12.84
C ALA A 72 15.16 11.74 11.34
N ASP A 73 16.19 11.03 10.85
CA ASP A 73 16.50 10.97 9.42
C ASP A 73 15.38 10.29 8.63
N VAL A 74 14.77 9.25 9.19
CA VAL A 74 13.62 8.56 8.58
C VAL A 74 12.41 9.49 8.50
N VAL A 75 12.10 10.24 9.57
CA VAL A 75 11.00 11.21 9.57
C VAL A 75 11.26 12.30 8.53
N ALA A 76 12.49 12.82 8.45
CA ALA A 76 12.85 13.82 7.45
C ALA A 76 12.80 13.27 6.02
N ALA A 77 13.09 11.98 5.80
CA ALA A 77 13.15 11.35 4.48
C ALA A 77 11.81 10.80 3.96
N GLY A 78 11.04 10.13 4.81
CA GLY A 78 9.81 9.43 4.44
C GLY A 78 8.55 9.97 5.13
N GLY A 79 8.68 10.96 6.01
CA GLY A 79 7.59 11.43 6.85
C GLY A 79 7.36 10.55 8.07
N VAL A 80 6.41 10.97 8.89
CA VAL A 80 6.10 10.33 10.18
C VAL A 80 5.47 8.96 9.97
N ASP A 81 4.63 8.80 8.96
CA ASP A 81 3.96 7.52 8.68
C ASP A 81 4.96 6.41 8.32
N ALA A 82 6.02 6.73 7.57
CA ALA A 82 7.10 5.80 7.28
C ALA A 82 7.87 5.41 8.55
N ALA A 83 8.13 6.37 9.45
CA ALA A 83 8.76 6.10 10.74
C ALA A 83 7.88 5.20 11.61
N VAL A 84 6.57 5.46 11.69
CA VAL A 84 5.61 4.62 12.43
C VAL A 84 5.58 3.19 11.87
N TYR A 85 5.66 3.02 10.55
CA TYR A 85 5.74 1.70 9.93
C TYR A 85 7.04 0.96 10.32
N LEU A 86 8.19 1.64 10.37
CA LEU A 86 9.44 1.02 10.85
C LEU A 86 9.39 0.72 12.35
N VAL A 87 8.77 1.57 13.17
CA VAL A 87 8.54 1.30 14.60
C VAL A 87 7.63 0.08 14.76
N PHE A 88 6.61 -0.08 13.92
CA PHE A 88 5.77 -1.28 13.91
C PHE A 88 6.58 -2.54 13.58
N LEU A 89 7.38 -2.53 12.50
CA LEU A 89 8.23 -3.67 12.12
C LEU A 89 9.26 -4.03 13.20
N SER A 90 9.92 -3.03 13.77
CA SER A 90 10.88 -3.23 14.86
C SER A 90 10.23 -3.76 16.14
N SER A 91 9.00 -3.35 16.44
CA SER A 91 8.22 -3.86 17.57
C SER A 91 7.86 -5.33 17.39
N VAL A 92 7.43 -5.73 16.18
CA VAL A 92 7.16 -7.13 15.85
C VAL A 92 8.42 -7.98 15.98
N LEU A 93 9.56 -7.49 15.45
CA LEU A 93 10.84 -8.17 15.59
C LEU A 93 11.25 -8.30 17.06
N ALA A 94 11.09 -7.24 17.87
CA ALA A 94 11.40 -7.27 19.29
C ALA A 94 10.57 -8.31 20.05
N ILE A 95 9.26 -8.41 19.76
CA ILE A 95 8.38 -9.42 20.35
C ILE A 95 8.89 -10.83 20.02
N LEU A 96 9.24 -11.09 18.76
CA LEU A 96 9.74 -12.39 18.32
C LEU A 96 11.10 -12.75 18.94
N VAL A 97 12.03 -11.80 19.01
CA VAL A 97 13.37 -12.02 19.57
C VAL A 97 13.32 -12.23 21.07
N VAL A 98 12.63 -11.35 21.82
CA VAL A 98 12.52 -11.46 23.28
C VAL A 98 11.77 -12.73 23.68
N SER A 99 10.70 -13.07 22.96
CA SER A 99 9.99 -14.33 23.18
C SER A 99 10.88 -15.52 22.81
N GLY A 100 11.55 -15.48 21.65
CA GLY A 100 12.38 -16.57 21.15
C GLY A 100 13.55 -16.93 22.09
N ILE A 101 14.21 -15.93 22.68
CA ILE A 101 15.33 -16.14 23.61
C ILE A 101 14.89 -16.93 24.85
N VAL A 102 13.66 -16.75 25.32
CA VAL A 102 13.14 -17.46 26.51
C VAL A 102 12.51 -18.80 26.11
N LEU A 103 11.73 -18.81 25.03
CA LEU A 103 10.95 -19.97 24.63
C LEU A 103 11.80 -21.09 24.02
N LEU A 104 12.82 -20.77 23.22
CA LEU A 104 13.62 -21.80 22.55
C LEU A 104 14.37 -22.68 23.56
N PRO A 105 15.10 -22.12 24.56
CA PRO A 105 15.79 -22.94 25.55
C PRO A 105 14.83 -23.67 26.51
N LEU A 106 13.62 -23.13 26.73
CA LEU A 106 12.65 -23.73 27.64
C LEU A 106 11.86 -24.87 26.98
N LEU A 107 11.28 -24.63 25.79
CA LEU A 107 10.32 -25.53 25.16
C LEU A 107 11.00 -26.62 24.33
N LEU A 108 12.12 -26.34 23.65
CA LEU A 108 12.76 -27.35 22.78
C LEU A 108 13.27 -28.56 23.57
N PRO A 109 14.02 -28.41 24.68
CA PRO A 109 14.46 -29.57 25.46
C PRO A 109 13.29 -30.30 26.12
N LEU A 110 12.28 -29.55 26.58
CA LEU A 110 11.11 -30.11 27.24
C LEU A 110 10.24 -30.95 26.29
N ALA A 111 10.11 -30.53 25.03
CA ALA A 111 9.44 -31.30 23.99
C ALA A 111 10.30 -32.48 23.50
N ALA A 112 11.62 -32.29 23.35
CA ALA A 112 12.54 -33.31 22.86
C ALA A 112 12.71 -34.51 23.82
N THR A 113 12.57 -34.28 25.12
CA THR A 113 12.74 -35.29 26.18
C THR A 113 11.47 -36.08 26.50
N ASP A 114 10.39 -35.87 25.75
CA ASP A 114 9.19 -36.69 25.85
C ASP A 114 9.16 -37.76 24.74
N HIS A 115 8.45 -38.85 24.98
CA HIS A 115 8.39 -40.02 24.11
C HIS A 115 6.94 -40.35 23.72
N ALA A 116 6.00 -39.40 23.79
CA ALA A 116 4.59 -39.70 23.52
C ALA A 116 4.36 -40.19 22.09
N LEU A 117 5.09 -39.61 21.13
CA LEU A 117 4.99 -40.00 19.71
C LEU A 117 5.50 -41.45 19.51
N GLU A 118 6.64 -41.79 20.09
CA GLU A 118 7.24 -43.14 20.03
C GLU A 118 6.33 -44.19 20.70
N ASN A 119 5.77 -43.86 21.87
CA ASN A 119 4.83 -44.73 22.58
C ASN A 119 3.50 -44.94 21.82
N SER A 120 3.06 -43.93 21.07
CA SER A 120 1.85 -44.03 20.23
C SER A 120 2.06 -44.88 18.97
N ALA A 121 3.28 -44.94 18.43
CA ALA A 121 3.64 -45.78 17.30
C ALA A 121 3.93 -47.23 17.70
N GLY A 122 4.40 -47.47 18.93
CA GLY A 122 4.70 -48.80 19.46
C GLY A 122 3.51 -49.76 19.61
N PHE A 123 2.27 -49.32 19.39
CA PHE A 123 1.06 -50.14 19.55
C PHE A 123 0.38 -50.54 18.23
N LYS A 124 0.98 -50.26 17.07
CA LYS A 124 0.43 -50.69 15.76
C LYS A 124 1.29 -51.79 15.13
N ASN A 125 0.92 -53.03 15.43
CA ASN A 125 1.17 -54.27 14.70
C ASN A 125 2.08 -54.17 13.45
N GLY A 126 3.36 -54.51 13.61
CA GLY A 126 4.19 -55.16 12.58
C GLY A 126 4.33 -54.48 11.22
N LYS A 127 3.95 -53.21 11.06
CA LYS A 127 4.23 -52.40 9.87
C LYS A 127 5.11 -51.24 10.30
N GLU A 128 6.23 -51.09 9.58
CA GLU A 128 7.34 -50.16 9.79
C GLU A 128 7.01 -48.98 10.72
N ALA A 129 7.82 -48.83 11.77
CA ALA A 129 7.76 -47.67 12.66
C ALA A 129 7.74 -46.40 11.79
N GLN A 130 6.66 -45.62 11.86
CA GLN A 130 6.64 -44.35 11.17
C GLN A 130 7.79 -43.51 11.74
N ASN A 131 8.80 -43.26 10.92
CA ASN A 131 9.94 -42.42 11.27
C ASN A 131 9.44 -40.99 11.38
N PHE A 132 8.96 -40.62 12.57
CA PHE A 132 8.60 -39.23 12.85
C PHE A 132 9.81 -38.33 12.67
N THR A 133 9.59 -37.22 11.99
CA THR A 133 10.66 -36.26 11.73
C THR A 133 11.14 -35.63 13.04
N ILE A 134 12.42 -35.26 13.11
CA ILE A 134 12.98 -34.59 14.30
C ILE A 134 12.17 -33.33 14.67
N ILE A 135 11.62 -32.63 13.69
CA ILE A 135 10.78 -31.44 13.90
C ILE A 135 9.46 -31.80 14.61
N GLU A 136 8.84 -32.93 14.26
CA GLU A 136 7.63 -33.42 14.94
C GLU A 136 7.89 -33.79 16.40
N ARG A 137 9.10 -34.29 16.71
CA ARG A 137 9.53 -34.58 18.09
C ARG A 137 9.72 -33.32 18.95
N LEU A 138 10.00 -32.17 18.32
CA LEU A 138 10.18 -30.88 19.00
C LEU A 138 8.87 -30.12 19.19
N ALA A 139 7.77 -30.60 18.63
CA ALA A 139 6.46 -29.96 18.73
C ALA A 139 5.68 -30.42 19.97
N LEU A 140 4.66 -29.64 20.35
CA LEU A 140 3.70 -29.99 21.41
C LEU A 140 3.07 -31.39 21.21
N GLY A 141 2.97 -31.86 19.97
CA GLY A 141 2.43 -33.18 19.63
C GLY A 141 3.21 -34.36 20.25
N ASN A 142 4.48 -34.18 20.62
CA ASN A 142 5.28 -35.21 21.29
C ASN A 142 5.05 -35.25 22.82
N VAL A 143 4.27 -34.33 23.38
CA VAL A 143 4.04 -34.26 24.84
C VAL A 143 2.86 -35.15 25.24
N GLN A 144 3.03 -35.94 26.30
CA GLN A 144 1.97 -36.84 26.77
C GLN A 144 0.73 -36.10 27.27
N LYS A 145 -0.45 -36.66 26.98
CA LYS A 145 -1.74 -36.15 27.50
C LYS A 145 -1.77 -36.26 29.03
N LYS A 146 -2.23 -35.21 29.71
CA LYS A 146 -2.26 -35.05 31.19
C LYS A 146 -0.89 -34.88 31.88
N SER A 147 0.19 -34.67 31.13
CA SER A 147 1.51 -34.40 31.71
C SER A 147 1.59 -33.00 32.33
N MET A 148 2.31 -32.88 33.45
CA MET A 148 2.63 -31.59 34.07
C MET A 148 3.46 -30.68 33.14
N ARG A 149 4.12 -31.26 32.12
CA ARG A 149 4.88 -30.55 31.09
C ARG A 149 4.03 -29.58 30.25
N LEU A 150 2.72 -29.82 30.14
CA LEU A 150 1.80 -28.92 29.44
C LEU A 150 1.70 -27.53 30.10
N TRP A 151 1.93 -27.44 31.42
CA TRP A 151 1.97 -26.15 32.10
C TRP A 151 3.08 -25.23 31.59
N ALA A 152 4.21 -25.78 31.14
CA ALA A 152 5.30 -24.98 30.56
C ALA A 152 4.85 -24.28 29.26
N PHE A 153 4.03 -24.94 28.43
CA PHE A 153 3.46 -24.35 27.22
C PHE A 153 2.41 -23.27 27.56
N ILE A 154 1.58 -23.50 28.57
CA ILE A 154 0.61 -22.51 29.03
C ILE A 154 1.34 -21.25 29.54
N LEU A 155 2.34 -21.43 30.41
CA LEU A 155 3.17 -20.32 30.93
C LEU A 155 3.89 -19.58 29.81
N SER A 156 4.32 -20.30 28.77
CA SER A 156 4.93 -19.72 27.59
C SER A 156 3.96 -18.83 26.79
N VAL A 157 2.69 -19.19 26.68
CA VAL A 157 1.66 -18.33 26.06
C VAL A 157 1.42 -17.06 26.89
N TYR A 158 1.35 -17.19 28.21
CA TYR A 158 1.26 -16.03 29.10
C TYR A 158 2.49 -15.13 29.00
N TRP A 159 3.69 -15.71 28.89
CA TRP A 159 4.93 -14.97 28.69
C TRP A 159 4.91 -14.18 27.37
N VAL A 160 4.56 -14.82 26.24
CA VAL A 160 4.45 -14.14 24.94
C VAL A 160 3.43 -13.02 25.01
N SER A 161 2.28 -13.27 25.62
CA SER A 161 1.22 -12.26 25.78
C SER A 161 1.73 -11.07 26.59
N PHE A 162 2.40 -11.32 27.72
CA PHE A 162 2.98 -10.29 28.56
C PHE A 162 4.03 -9.44 27.83
N VAL A 163 4.99 -10.09 27.16
CA VAL A 163 6.01 -9.39 26.34
C VAL A 163 5.34 -8.57 25.24
N THR A 164 4.32 -9.13 24.59
CA THR A 164 3.55 -8.43 23.55
C THR A 164 2.90 -7.17 24.12
N TYR A 165 2.19 -7.26 25.25
CA TYR A 165 1.58 -6.08 25.88
C TYR A 165 2.60 -5.02 26.27
N LEU A 166 3.75 -5.41 26.84
CA LEU A 166 4.80 -4.47 27.23
C LEU A 166 5.42 -3.74 26.02
N VAL A 167 5.78 -4.49 24.98
CA VAL A 167 6.35 -3.90 23.76
C VAL A 167 5.31 -3.01 23.08
N LEU A 168 4.07 -3.47 22.96
CA LEU A 168 3.00 -2.71 22.32
C LEU A 168 2.68 -1.43 23.09
N TRP A 169 2.64 -1.48 24.43
CA TRP A 169 2.48 -0.30 25.27
C TRP A 169 3.60 0.71 25.07
N LYS A 170 4.86 0.24 25.09
CA LYS A 170 6.05 1.09 24.87
C LYS A 170 6.02 1.75 23.49
N SER A 171 5.77 0.96 22.45
CA SER A 171 5.72 1.44 21.07
C SER A 171 4.53 2.36 20.82
N TYR A 172 3.37 2.09 21.43
CA TYR A 172 2.21 2.96 21.33
C TYR A 172 2.48 4.34 21.95
N LYS A 173 3.08 4.37 23.15
CA LYS A 173 3.49 5.63 23.79
C LYS A 173 4.53 6.38 22.95
N HIS A 174 5.50 5.68 22.38
CA HIS A 174 6.50 6.26 21.49
C HIS A 174 5.87 6.88 20.23
N VAL A 175 5.02 6.13 19.53
CA VAL A 175 4.30 6.61 18.33
C VAL A 175 3.36 7.77 18.65
N SER A 176 2.68 7.74 19.80
CA SER A 176 1.85 8.85 20.25
C SER A 176 2.68 10.13 20.45
N ASN A 177 3.88 10.01 21.03
CA ASN A 177 4.79 11.14 21.21
C ASN A 177 5.33 11.66 19.87
N LEU A 178 5.70 10.77 18.93
CA LEU A 178 6.10 11.15 17.58
C LEU A 178 4.98 11.91 16.86
N ARG A 179 3.74 11.42 16.96
CA ARG A 179 2.57 12.09 16.36
C ARG A 179 2.32 13.45 17.00
N ALA A 180 2.44 13.57 18.32
CA ALA A 180 2.30 14.84 19.01
C ALA A 180 3.40 15.84 18.59
N ALA A 181 4.65 15.38 18.54
CA ALA A 181 5.78 16.19 18.08
C ALA A 181 5.58 16.64 16.62
N ALA A 182 5.15 15.75 15.74
CA ALA A 182 4.85 16.04 14.34
C ALA A 182 3.70 17.04 14.14
N ARG A 183 2.68 17.02 15.01
CA ARG A 183 1.59 18.01 14.99
C ARG A 183 2.00 19.36 15.60
N SER A 184 3.06 19.39 16.41
CA SER A 184 3.58 20.60 17.03
C SER A 184 4.59 21.36 16.17
N THR A 185 4.97 20.83 15.00
CA THR A 185 5.90 21.50 14.10
C THR A 185 5.30 22.80 13.57
N SER A 186 6.17 23.75 13.23
CA SER A 186 5.77 25.06 12.70
C SER A 186 5.28 25.02 11.25
N ASP A 187 5.44 23.89 10.57
CA ASP A 187 5.08 23.73 9.17
C ASP A 187 3.58 23.96 8.99
N VAL A 188 3.24 24.88 8.09
CA VAL A 188 1.85 25.28 7.85
C VAL A 188 1.29 24.37 6.77
N LYS A 189 0.37 23.48 7.14
CA LYS A 189 -0.35 22.65 6.17
C LYS A 189 -1.75 23.18 5.92
N PRO A 190 -2.26 23.17 4.67
CA PRO A 190 -3.59 23.70 4.37
C PRO A 190 -4.72 22.90 5.04
N GLU A 191 -4.51 21.61 5.28
CA GLU A 191 -5.46 20.72 5.96
C GLU A 191 -5.77 21.13 7.40
N GLU A 192 -4.81 21.76 8.10
CA GLU A 192 -4.99 22.21 9.50
C GLU A 192 -5.96 23.39 9.65
N PHE A 193 -6.22 24.11 8.55
CA PHE A 193 -7.12 25.26 8.50
C PHE A 193 -8.42 24.95 7.78
N ALA A 194 -8.57 23.73 7.26
CA ALA A 194 -9.66 23.33 6.41
C ALA A 194 -10.53 22.28 7.08
N VAL A 195 -11.83 22.39 6.85
CA VAL A 195 -12.82 21.44 7.37
C VAL A 195 -13.71 21.00 6.21
N LEU A 196 -13.93 19.70 6.10
CA LEU A 196 -14.81 19.11 5.11
C LEU A 196 -16.24 19.09 5.65
N VAL A 197 -17.13 19.78 4.97
CA VAL A 197 -18.56 19.86 5.26
C VAL A 197 -19.32 19.06 4.21
N ARG A 198 -20.21 18.17 4.65
CA ARG A 198 -21.04 17.31 3.80
C ARG A 198 -22.49 17.34 4.25
N ASP A 199 -23.35 16.81 3.39
CA ASP A 199 -24.77 16.70 3.64
C ASP A 199 -25.41 18.07 3.94
N VAL A 200 -24.94 19.11 3.24
CA VAL A 200 -25.50 20.48 3.33
C VAL A 200 -26.99 20.42 2.99
N PRO A 201 -27.90 21.01 3.79
CA PRO A 201 -29.33 21.02 3.48
C PRO A 201 -29.60 21.72 2.15
N ILE A 202 -30.72 21.38 1.51
CA ILE A 202 -31.12 22.04 0.26
C ILE A 202 -31.47 23.49 0.60
N PRO A 203 -30.80 24.48 0.01
CA PRO A 203 -31.08 25.88 0.28
C PRO A 203 -32.46 26.27 -0.28
N PRO A 204 -33.05 27.38 0.21
CA PRO A 204 -34.21 28.01 -0.43
C PRO A 204 -33.93 28.32 -1.91
N PRO A 205 -34.96 28.41 -2.77
CA PRO A 205 -34.78 28.62 -4.21
C PRO A 205 -34.01 29.90 -4.57
N ASP A 206 -33.96 30.86 -3.65
CA ASP A 206 -33.35 32.17 -3.85
C ASP A 206 -31.84 32.19 -3.52
N GLN A 207 -31.28 31.10 -2.98
CA GLN A 207 -29.91 31.07 -2.45
C GLN A 207 -29.09 29.90 -3.02
N THR A 208 -27.82 30.14 -3.38
CA THR A 208 -26.91 29.06 -3.80
C THR A 208 -26.42 28.23 -2.61
N ILE A 209 -25.93 27.01 -2.86
CA ILE A 209 -25.34 26.18 -1.80
C ILE A 209 -24.18 26.90 -1.14
N LYS A 210 -23.37 27.60 -1.94
CA LYS A 210 -22.25 28.40 -1.46
C LYS A 210 -22.71 29.48 -0.48
N ASP A 211 -23.72 30.26 -0.84
CA ASP A 211 -24.20 31.34 0.01
C ASP A 211 -24.81 30.80 1.31
N SER A 212 -25.43 29.62 1.27
CA SER A 212 -25.96 28.94 2.46
C SER A 212 -24.83 28.50 3.41
N VAL A 213 -23.75 27.92 2.88
CA VAL A 213 -22.56 27.54 3.68
C VAL A 213 -21.86 28.78 4.24
N ASP A 214 -21.64 29.80 3.40
CA ASP A 214 -20.99 31.05 3.82
C ASP A 214 -21.80 31.74 4.93
N SER A 215 -23.12 31.87 4.79
CA SER A 215 -23.99 32.47 5.81
C SER A 215 -24.01 31.67 7.11
N TYR A 216 -24.11 30.35 7.04
CA TYR A 216 -24.10 29.47 8.22
C TYR A 216 -22.81 29.60 9.03
N PHE A 217 -21.65 29.47 8.38
CA PHE A 217 -20.37 29.54 9.08
C PHE A 217 -19.97 30.95 9.51
N ARG A 218 -20.41 32.00 8.80
CA ARG A 218 -20.23 33.39 9.26
C ARG A 218 -20.99 33.67 10.54
N VAL A 219 -22.20 33.13 10.70
CA VAL A 219 -22.99 33.28 11.94
C VAL A 219 -22.36 32.51 13.10
N LEU A 220 -21.88 31.29 12.83
CA LEU A 220 -21.31 30.42 13.87
C LEU A 220 -19.89 30.83 14.29
N HIS A 221 -19.09 31.34 13.35
CA HIS A 221 -17.67 31.64 13.51
C HIS A 221 -17.30 32.99 12.90
N PRO A 222 -17.81 34.11 13.43
CA PRO A 222 -17.74 35.44 12.79
C PRO A 222 -16.33 35.93 12.50
N ASP A 223 -15.40 35.78 13.45
CA ASP A 223 -14.04 36.33 13.31
C ASP A 223 -13.04 35.34 12.67
N THR A 224 -13.36 34.05 12.73
CA THR A 224 -12.44 32.98 12.33
C THR A 224 -12.76 32.39 10.96
N PHE A 225 -13.98 32.56 10.46
CA PHE A 225 -14.37 32.09 9.13
C PHE A 225 -13.65 32.89 8.04
N TYR A 226 -13.02 32.19 7.10
CA TYR A 226 -12.34 32.82 5.96
C TYR A 226 -13.17 32.72 4.68
N LYS A 227 -13.40 31.49 4.20
CA LYS A 227 -14.07 31.24 2.91
C LYS A 227 -14.58 29.81 2.84
N ALA A 228 -15.70 29.59 2.16
CA ALA A 228 -16.10 28.25 1.72
C ALA A 228 -15.79 28.02 0.24
N MET A 229 -15.37 26.81 -0.08
CA MET A 229 -15.22 26.27 -1.43
C MET A 229 -16.19 25.11 -1.61
N VAL A 230 -17.23 25.31 -2.42
CA VAL A 230 -18.21 24.26 -2.72
C VAL A 230 -17.63 23.26 -3.70
N VAL A 231 -17.92 21.98 -3.47
CA VAL A 231 -17.54 20.90 -4.38
C VAL A 231 -18.48 20.93 -5.58
N THR A 232 -17.93 20.85 -6.79
CA THR A 232 -18.69 20.88 -8.05
C THR A 232 -18.51 19.59 -8.84
N ASP A 233 -19.49 19.20 -9.65
CA ASP A 233 -19.34 18.04 -10.54
C ASP A 233 -18.45 18.40 -11.76
N ASN A 234 -17.15 18.20 -11.60
CA ASN A 234 -16.15 18.55 -12.61
C ASN A 234 -15.83 17.42 -13.61
N LYS A 235 -16.63 16.35 -13.72
CA LYS A 235 -16.25 15.17 -14.55
C LYS A 235 -15.94 15.51 -16.02
N GLU A 236 -16.69 16.42 -16.63
CA GLU A 236 -16.49 16.81 -18.02
C GLU A 236 -15.27 17.72 -18.18
N ALA A 237 -15.12 18.70 -17.29
CA ALA A 237 -13.94 19.55 -17.24
C ALA A 237 -12.65 18.76 -16.97
N ASP A 238 -12.70 17.75 -16.10
CA ASP A 238 -11.56 16.88 -15.76
C ASP A 238 -11.16 16.00 -16.96
N LYS A 239 -12.12 15.49 -17.75
CA LYS A 239 -11.81 14.77 -19.00
C LYS A 239 -11.06 15.66 -19.99
N ILE A 240 -11.57 16.88 -20.23
CA ILE A 240 -10.94 17.84 -21.14
C ILE A 240 -9.54 18.23 -20.62
N PHE A 241 -9.41 18.43 -19.30
CA PHE A 241 -8.12 18.73 -18.68
C PHE A 241 -7.11 17.57 -18.83
N GLN A 242 -7.53 16.33 -18.63
CA GLN A 242 -6.69 15.15 -18.83
C GLN A 242 -6.26 14.99 -20.29
N GLU A 243 -7.13 15.31 -21.25
CA GLU A 243 -6.76 15.34 -22.67
C GLU A 243 -5.68 16.41 -22.93
N ILE A 244 -5.85 17.62 -22.39
CA ILE A 244 -4.85 18.71 -22.48
C ILE A 244 -3.52 18.28 -21.86
N GLU A 245 -3.51 17.69 -20.66
CA GLU A 245 -2.28 17.17 -20.03
C GLU A 245 -1.65 16.06 -20.88
N GLY A 246 -2.45 15.15 -21.43
CA GLY A 246 -1.99 14.12 -22.36
C GLY A 246 -1.29 14.72 -23.59
N HIS A 247 -1.83 15.80 -24.16
CA HIS A 247 -1.17 16.54 -25.25
C HIS A 247 0.10 17.26 -24.80
N LYS A 248 0.12 17.90 -23.61
CA LYS A 248 1.34 18.52 -23.05
C LYS A 248 2.45 17.50 -22.82
N HIS A 249 2.14 16.31 -22.31
CA HIS A 249 3.11 15.23 -22.16
C HIS A 249 3.68 14.75 -23.51
N LYS A 250 2.82 14.64 -24.53
CA LYS A 250 3.28 14.31 -25.90
C LYS A 250 4.21 15.39 -26.47
N ILE A 251 3.94 16.67 -26.20
CA ILE A 251 4.82 17.79 -26.58
C ILE A 251 6.16 17.68 -25.86
N ALA A 252 6.17 17.52 -24.53
CA ALA A 252 7.42 17.40 -23.77
C ALA A 252 8.27 16.21 -24.24
N HIS A 253 7.64 15.07 -24.53
CA HIS A 253 8.33 13.92 -25.13
C HIS A 253 8.87 14.23 -26.53
N ALA A 254 8.08 14.90 -27.37
CA ALA A 254 8.50 15.32 -28.70
C ALA A 254 9.69 16.30 -28.65
N GLU A 255 9.70 17.23 -27.70
CA GLU A 255 10.79 18.18 -27.47
C GLU A 255 12.07 17.49 -27.01
N ALA A 256 11.96 16.51 -26.10
CA ALA A 256 13.09 15.70 -25.66
C ALA A 256 13.71 14.91 -26.83
N VAL A 257 12.89 14.24 -27.64
CA VAL A 257 13.34 13.51 -28.84
C VAL A 257 13.99 14.45 -29.85
N TYR A 258 13.40 15.64 -30.05
CA TYR A 258 13.99 16.65 -30.94
C TYR A 258 15.34 17.14 -30.43
N ALA A 259 15.47 17.41 -29.13
CA ALA A 259 16.73 17.82 -28.49
C ALA A 259 17.82 16.74 -28.58
N GLU A 260 17.46 15.47 -28.42
CA GLU A 260 18.40 14.35 -28.63
C GLU A 260 18.83 14.23 -30.09
N SER A 261 17.90 14.41 -31.04
CA SER A 261 18.21 14.35 -32.47
C SER A 261 19.24 15.40 -32.91
N LYS A 262 19.28 16.55 -32.22
CA LYS A 262 20.26 17.63 -32.45
C LYS A 262 21.65 17.33 -31.91
N LYS A 263 21.80 16.39 -30.97
CA LYS A 263 23.11 16.03 -30.41
C LYS A 263 23.93 15.12 -31.35
N GLY A 264 23.34 14.59 -32.42
CA GLY A 264 24.02 13.79 -33.45
C GLY A 264 24.54 14.61 -34.65
N ASN A 265 25.06 13.93 -35.68
CA ASN A 265 25.62 14.52 -36.93
C ASN A 265 24.61 15.27 -37.83
N LYS A 266 23.47 15.75 -37.30
CA LYS A 266 22.44 16.49 -38.04
C LYS A 266 22.06 17.78 -37.30
N PRO A 267 22.58 18.95 -37.71
CA PRO A 267 22.36 20.21 -36.99
C PRO A 267 20.90 20.72 -37.01
N GLU A 268 20.10 20.31 -38.00
CA GLU A 268 18.69 20.73 -38.12
C GLU A 268 17.73 19.95 -37.19
N GLY A 269 18.15 18.79 -36.67
CA GLY A 269 17.32 17.89 -35.88
C GLY A 269 16.16 17.28 -36.69
N THR A 270 15.63 16.13 -36.26
CA THR A 270 14.45 15.52 -36.90
C THR A 270 13.23 15.76 -36.05
N LYS A 271 12.24 16.51 -36.56
CA LYS A 271 10.99 16.74 -35.82
C LYS A 271 10.15 15.46 -35.74
N PRO A 272 9.67 15.07 -34.56
CA PRO A 272 8.85 13.88 -34.40
C PRO A 272 7.47 14.06 -35.04
N THR A 273 7.12 13.15 -35.93
CA THR A 273 5.85 13.15 -36.66
C THR A 273 5.05 11.91 -36.32
N HIS A 274 3.73 12.04 -36.27
CA HIS A 274 2.82 10.90 -36.10
C HIS A 274 1.70 10.97 -37.14
N ARG A 275 0.94 9.88 -37.28
CA ARG A 275 -0.27 9.86 -38.12
C ARG A 275 -1.51 9.97 -37.23
N THR A 276 -2.51 10.70 -37.71
CA THR A 276 -3.72 11.07 -36.94
C THR A 276 -4.73 9.93 -36.71
N GLY A 277 -4.69 8.85 -37.50
CA GLY A 277 -5.67 7.77 -37.41
C GLY A 277 -5.31 6.67 -36.42
N LEU A 278 -6.17 5.63 -36.40
CA LEU A 278 -6.12 4.53 -35.45
C LEU A 278 -4.70 3.93 -35.35
N LEU A 279 -4.15 3.94 -34.13
CA LEU A 279 -2.83 3.36 -33.82
C LEU A 279 -1.66 3.91 -34.67
N GLY A 280 -1.80 5.09 -35.28
CA GLY A 280 -0.74 5.71 -36.09
C GLY A 280 -0.49 5.06 -37.46
N LEU A 281 -1.41 4.18 -37.91
CA LEU A 281 -1.27 3.45 -39.17
C LEU A 281 -1.96 4.18 -40.35
N ILE A 282 -3.10 4.80 -40.08
CA ILE A 282 -3.97 5.43 -41.07
C ILE A 282 -3.94 6.95 -40.85
N GLY A 283 -4.07 7.75 -41.91
CA GLY A 283 -4.18 9.22 -41.81
C GLY A 283 -2.94 10.01 -42.24
N LYS A 284 -3.06 11.33 -42.19
CA LYS A 284 -2.02 12.27 -42.64
C LYS A 284 -0.86 12.30 -41.64
N LYS A 285 0.37 12.39 -42.15
CA LYS A 285 1.58 12.56 -41.32
C LYS A 285 1.66 14.04 -40.91
N VAL A 286 1.55 14.29 -39.62
CA VAL A 286 1.55 15.65 -39.04
C VAL A 286 2.68 15.80 -38.03
N ASP A 287 3.18 17.03 -37.88
CA ASP A 287 4.10 17.37 -36.79
C ASP A 287 3.36 17.22 -35.46
N THR A 288 3.95 16.44 -34.55
CA THR A 288 3.33 16.14 -33.26
C THR A 288 3.19 17.38 -32.39
N MET A 289 4.15 18.30 -32.47
CA MET A 289 4.15 19.54 -31.68
C MET A 289 3.05 20.49 -32.16
N GLU A 290 2.96 20.71 -33.47
CA GLU A 290 1.98 21.61 -34.07
C GLU A 290 0.55 21.08 -33.89
N TYR A 291 0.35 19.77 -34.12
CA TYR A 291 -0.93 19.12 -33.90
C TYR A 291 -1.39 19.24 -32.43
N CYS A 292 -0.55 18.85 -31.46
CA CYS A 292 -0.92 18.93 -30.06
C CYS A 292 -1.15 20.38 -29.60
N ASN A 293 -0.38 21.35 -30.10
CA ASN A 293 -0.62 22.77 -29.82
C ASN A 293 -1.94 23.27 -30.40
N GLY A 294 -2.33 22.81 -31.60
CA GLY A 294 -3.64 23.09 -32.20
C GLY A 294 -4.78 22.56 -31.35
N GLU A 295 -4.72 21.27 -30.97
CA GLU A 295 -5.72 20.63 -30.11
C GLU A 295 -5.82 21.32 -28.74
N ILE A 296 -4.70 21.68 -28.11
CA ILE A 296 -4.71 22.43 -26.85
C ILE A 296 -5.42 23.79 -27.03
N LYS A 297 -5.16 24.51 -28.13
CA LYS A 297 -5.83 25.80 -28.41
C LYS A 297 -7.35 25.64 -28.60
N GLU A 298 -7.81 24.52 -29.14
CA GLU A 298 -9.24 24.23 -29.28
C GLU A 298 -9.90 23.76 -27.97
N LEU A 299 -9.17 23.01 -27.15
CA LEU A 299 -9.69 22.46 -25.90
C LEU A 299 -9.71 23.49 -24.76
N LEU A 300 -8.77 24.45 -24.73
CA LEU A 300 -8.74 25.52 -23.71
C LEU A 300 -10.05 26.31 -23.59
N PRO A 301 -10.65 26.87 -24.66
CA PRO A 301 -11.90 27.61 -24.54
C PRO A 301 -13.08 26.71 -24.13
N LYS A 302 -13.09 25.44 -24.57
CA LYS A 302 -14.09 24.45 -24.12
C LYS A 302 -13.97 24.21 -22.62
N LEU A 303 -12.76 24.07 -22.12
CA LEU A 303 -12.49 23.92 -20.69
C LEU A 303 -12.95 25.16 -19.91
N GLU A 304 -12.64 26.36 -20.37
CA GLU A 304 -13.07 27.61 -19.71
C GLU A 304 -14.60 27.76 -19.68
N ALA A 305 -15.29 27.40 -20.76
CA ALA A 305 -16.74 27.42 -20.83
C ALA A 305 -17.37 26.41 -19.85
N GLU A 306 -16.87 25.17 -19.84
CA GLU A 306 -17.33 24.13 -18.91
C GLU A 306 -17.04 24.50 -17.45
N GLN A 307 -15.88 25.09 -17.15
CA GLN A 307 -15.55 25.56 -15.81
C GLN A 307 -16.52 26.63 -15.32
N LYS A 308 -16.88 27.60 -16.17
CA LYS A 308 -17.84 28.66 -15.81
C LYS A 308 -19.23 28.09 -15.55
N SER A 309 -19.75 27.21 -16.40
CA SER A 309 -21.05 26.57 -16.16
C SER A 309 -21.03 25.71 -14.88
N THR A 310 -19.95 24.97 -14.66
CA THR A 310 -19.84 24.04 -13.53
C THR A 310 -19.83 24.75 -12.17
N LEU A 311 -19.23 25.94 -12.08
CA LEU A 311 -19.20 26.74 -10.85
C LEU A 311 -20.59 27.27 -10.44
N HIS A 312 -21.46 27.55 -11.42
CA HIS A 312 -22.80 28.07 -11.18
C HIS A 312 -23.84 26.95 -11.05
N ASP A 313 -23.90 26.04 -12.02
CA ASP A 313 -25.04 25.13 -12.19
C ASP A 313 -24.84 23.77 -11.50
N LYS A 314 -23.58 23.29 -11.42
CA LYS A 314 -23.24 21.92 -10.99
C LYS A 314 -22.70 21.86 -9.55
N GLN A 315 -23.20 22.71 -8.65
CA GLN A 315 -22.83 22.71 -7.24
C GLN A 315 -23.34 21.46 -6.50
N GLN A 316 -22.48 20.82 -5.71
CA GLN A 316 -22.82 19.63 -4.94
C GLN A 316 -23.03 19.96 -3.46
N ARG A 317 -23.66 19.05 -2.72
CA ARG A 317 -23.99 19.18 -1.29
C ARG A 317 -22.80 18.88 -0.37
N ALA A 318 -21.61 19.34 -0.76
CA ALA A 318 -20.37 19.24 -0.01
C ALA A 318 -19.54 20.51 -0.24
N ALA A 319 -18.80 20.93 0.79
CA ALA A 319 -17.95 22.11 0.74
C ALA A 319 -16.73 21.92 1.64
N ILE A 320 -15.67 22.65 1.34
CA ILE A 320 -14.48 22.77 2.18
C ILE A 320 -14.51 24.19 2.75
N VAL A 321 -14.49 24.29 4.07
CA VAL A 321 -14.53 25.57 4.78
C VAL A 321 -13.14 25.85 5.34
N PHE A 322 -12.62 27.03 5.04
CA PHE A 322 -11.33 27.50 5.51
C PHE A 322 -11.52 28.48 6.68
N PHE A 323 -10.65 28.36 7.66
CA PHE A 323 -10.58 29.21 8.85
C PHE A 323 -9.23 29.92 8.94
N ASN A 324 -9.21 31.08 9.60
CA ASN A 324 -7.97 31.81 9.89
C ASN A 324 -7.15 31.18 11.03
N SER A 325 -7.76 30.31 11.84
CA SER A 325 -7.14 29.69 13.02
C SER A 325 -7.29 28.17 13.01
N ARG A 326 -6.18 27.47 13.31
CA ARG A 326 -6.15 26.00 13.45
C ARG A 326 -7.09 25.51 14.55
N ALA A 327 -7.15 26.24 15.66
CA ALA A 327 -8.02 25.92 16.78
C ALA A 327 -9.51 26.02 16.39
N ALA A 328 -9.87 27.00 15.56
CA ALA A 328 -11.24 27.15 15.07
C ALA A 328 -11.63 26.01 14.14
N ALA A 329 -10.75 25.63 13.21
CA ALA A 329 -10.96 24.48 12.33
C ALA A 329 -11.12 23.16 13.11
N ALA A 330 -10.26 22.93 14.12
CA ALA A 330 -10.36 21.76 15.00
C ALA A 330 -11.64 21.76 15.85
N SER A 331 -12.05 22.91 16.37
CA SER A 331 -13.30 23.03 17.12
C SER A 331 -14.52 22.78 16.23
N ALA A 332 -14.54 23.33 15.01
CA ALA A 332 -15.62 23.13 14.06
C ALA A 332 -15.73 21.65 13.64
N SER A 333 -14.60 20.97 13.38
CA SER A 333 -14.63 19.56 12.97
C SER A 333 -15.05 18.58 14.06
N GLN A 334 -14.96 18.98 15.34
CA GLN A 334 -15.34 18.14 16.49
C GLN A 334 -16.73 18.46 17.04
N THR A 335 -17.38 19.52 16.56
CA THR A 335 -18.69 19.96 17.06
C THR A 335 -19.83 19.37 16.21
N LEU A 336 -20.93 19.01 16.87
CA LEU A 336 -22.15 18.62 16.16
C LEU A 336 -22.93 19.87 15.72
N HIS A 337 -23.10 20.03 14.41
CA HIS A 337 -23.70 21.22 13.79
C HIS A 337 -25.22 21.18 13.65
N ALA A 338 -25.82 19.99 13.68
CA ALA A 338 -27.26 19.79 13.53
C ALA A 338 -27.78 18.72 14.50
N GLN A 339 -29.04 18.85 14.92
CA GLN A 339 -29.71 17.83 15.75
C GLN A 339 -29.88 16.50 15.02
N LEU A 340 -30.01 16.56 13.68
CA LEU A 340 -30.11 15.38 12.82
C LEU A 340 -28.73 15.03 12.26
N PHE A 341 -28.37 13.75 12.36
CA PHE A 341 -27.08 13.23 11.90
C PHE A 341 -26.90 13.27 10.38
N ASP A 342 -27.98 13.49 9.61
CA ASP A 342 -27.98 13.48 8.15
C ASP A 342 -27.81 14.87 7.53
N LYS A 343 -27.53 15.90 8.34
CA LYS A 343 -27.35 17.29 7.92
C LYS A 343 -26.08 17.86 8.55
N TRP A 344 -25.36 18.67 7.78
CA TRP A 344 -24.14 19.35 8.26
C TRP A 344 -23.13 18.40 8.91
N THR A 345 -22.75 17.35 8.17
CA THR A 345 -21.70 16.44 8.61
C THR A 345 -20.35 17.13 8.41
N VAL A 346 -19.71 17.52 9.50
CA VAL A 346 -18.45 18.24 9.49
C VAL A 346 -17.33 17.32 9.98
N THR A 347 -16.25 17.20 9.22
CA THR A 347 -15.07 16.38 9.55
C THR A 347 -13.79 17.12 9.20
N GLU A 348 -12.66 16.79 9.85
CA GLU A 348 -11.34 17.32 9.48
C GLU A 348 -11.06 17.10 7.98
N ALA A 349 -10.56 18.12 7.28
CA ALA A 349 -10.27 17.97 5.87
C ALA A 349 -8.99 17.14 5.68
N PRO A 350 -9.00 16.11 4.82
CA PRO A 350 -7.77 15.40 4.47
C PRO A 350 -6.87 16.24 3.57
N GLU A 351 -5.62 15.79 3.37
CA GLU A 351 -4.75 16.37 2.35
C GLU A 351 -5.47 16.38 0.98
N PRO A 352 -5.37 17.47 0.18
CA PRO A 352 -6.04 17.54 -1.12
C PRO A 352 -5.72 16.37 -2.08
N ARG A 353 -4.55 15.74 -1.93
CA ARG A 353 -4.11 14.59 -2.73
C ARG A 353 -4.79 13.28 -2.31
N ASP A 354 -5.12 13.16 -1.03
CA ASP A 354 -5.75 11.97 -0.45
C ASP A 354 -7.27 11.98 -0.59
N MET A 355 -7.86 13.14 -0.90
CA MET A 355 -9.30 13.26 -1.05
C MET A 355 -9.81 12.62 -2.35
N ILE A 356 -10.84 11.78 -2.22
CA ILE A 356 -11.52 11.17 -3.37
C ILE A 356 -12.74 12.02 -3.74
N TRP A 357 -12.53 13.00 -4.62
CA TRP A 357 -13.53 14.00 -5.03
C TRP A 357 -14.86 13.39 -5.51
N SER A 358 -14.81 12.26 -6.21
CA SER A 358 -15.99 11.56 -6.73
C SER A 358 -16.92 10.99 -5.64
N ASN A 359 -16.41 10.81 -4.41
CA ASN A 359 -17.16 10.25 -3.28
C ASN A 359 -17.71 11.31 -2.32
N LEU A 360 -17.27 12.57 -2.43
CA LEU A 360 -17.71 13.68 -1.59
C LEU A 360 -19.23 13.97 -1.63
N PRO A 361 -19.92 13.99 -2.78
CA PRO A 361 -21.34 14.36 -2.84
C PRO A 361 -22.30 13.28 -2.31
N LYS A 362 -21.80 12.07 -2.05
CA LYS A 362 -22.64 10.91 -1.75
C LYS A 362 -23.25 11.04 -0.35
N LYS A 363 -24.57 10.91 -0.27
CA LYS A 363 -25.32 11.00 0.99
C LYS A 363 -24.91 9.89 1.96
N ILE A 364 -25.12 10.11 3.26
CA ILE A 364 -24.85 9.12 4.31
C ILE A 364 -25.51 7.76 4.03
N TYR A 365 -26.79 7.73 3.68
CA TYR A 365 -27.50 6.49 3.38
C TYR A 365 -26.91 5.73 2.18
N GLU A 366 -26.57 6.43 1.10
CA GLU A 366 -25.95 5.82 -0.08
C GLU A 366 -24.56 5.25 0.26
N ARG A 367 -23.81 5.94 1.13
CA ARG A 367 -22.51 5.46 1.64
C ARG A 367 -22.68 4.18 2.44
N HIS A 368 -23.61 4.11 3.39
CA HIS A 368 -23.85 2.92 4.19
C HIS A 368 -24.34 1.73 3.36
N THR A 369 -25.28 1.94 2.44
CA THR A 369 -25.74 0.87 1.54
C THR A 369 -24.59 0.36 0.69
N ARG A 370 -23.78 1.25 0.11
CA ARG A 370 -22.63 0.86 -0.70
C ARG A 370 -21.57 0.13 0.12
N GLN A 371 -21.29 0.58 1.34
CA GLN A 371 -20.36 -0.08 2.25
C GLN A 371 -20.85 -1.49 2.59
N THR A 372 -22.15 -1.66 2.85
CA THR A 372 -22.77 -2.97 3.12
C THR A 372 -22.68 -3.88 1.90
N VAL A 373 -22.96 -3.36 0.69
CA VAL A 373 -22.81 -4.10 -0.57
C VAL A 373 -21.35 -4.51 -0.79
N VAL A 374 -20.39 -3.62 -0.52
CA VAL A 374 -18.96 -3.93 -0.63
C VAL A 374 -18.56 -5.02 0.37
N TYR A 375 -19.01 -4.94 1.63
CA TYR A 375 -18.74 -6.00 2.61
C TYR A 375 -19.35 -7.34 2.20
N PHE A 376 -20.55 -7.33 1.64
CA PHE A 376 -21.17 -8.53 1.10
C PHE A 376 -20.37 -9.12 -0.08
N ILE A 377 -19.92 -8.28 -1.01
CA ILE A 377 -19.06 -8.70 -2.14
C ILE A 377 -17.71 -9.26 -1.62
N VAL A 378 -17.09 -8.62 -0.64
CA VAL A 378 -15.84 -9.09 -0.02
C VAL A 378 -16.08 -10.44 0.66
N PHE A 379 -17.18 -10.60 1.40
CA PHE A 379 -17.56 -11.88 1.99
C PHE A 379 -17.71 -12.99 0.93
N LEU A 380 -18.45 -12.74 -0.15
CA LEU A 380 -18.58 -13.69 -1.26
C LEU A 380 -17.23 -14.00 -1.90
N THR A 381 -16.39 -12.97 -2.08
CA THR A 381 -15.05 -13.15 -2.64
C THR A 381 -14.23 -14.07 -1.76
N VAL A 382 -14.16 -13.82 -0.44
CA VAL A 382 -13.44 -14.70 0.50
C VAL A 382 -14.00 -16.12 0.48
N PHE A 383 -15.32 -16.28 0.49
CA PHE A 383 -15.99 -17.57 0.44
C PHE A 383 -15.63 -18.35 -0.84
N PHE A 384 -15.82 -17.76 -2.02
CA PHE A 384 -15.52 -18.42 -3.29
C PHE A 384 -14.03 -18.60 -3.52
N TYR A 385 -13.18 -17.75 -2.94
CA TYR A 385 -11.73 -17.84 -3.03
C TYR A 385 -11.14 -19.03 -2.26
N THR A 386 -11.89 -19.63 -1.32
CA THR A 386 -11.50 -20.90 -0.71
C THR A 386 -11.40 -22.05 -1.72
N ILE A 387 -12.24 -22.03 -2.77
CA ILE A 387 -12.28 -23.08 -3.81
C ILE A 387 -10.98 -23.14 -4.63
N PRO A 388 -10.49 -22.04 -5.25
CA PRO A 388 -9.22 -22.07 -5.98
C PRO A 388 -8.03 -22.33 -5.05
N ILE A 389 -8.00 -21.80 -3.81
CA ILE A 389 -6.91 -22.10 -2.87
C ILE A 389 -6.86 -23.60 -2.57
N THR A 390 -7.99 -24.21 -2.23
CA THR A 390 -8.04 -25.65 -1.92
C THR A 390 -7.71 -26.50 -3.14
N ALA A 391 -8.18 -26.12 -4.33
CA ALA A 391 -7.83 -26.78 -5.58
C ALA A 391 -6.32 -26.70 -5.87
N VAL A 392 -5.70 -25.52 -5.74
CA VAL A 392 -4.26 -25.33 -5.91
C VAL A 392 -3.49 -26.09 -4.84
N SER A 393 -3.89 -26.03 -3.57
CA SER A 393 -3.28 -26.81 -2.49
C SER A 393 -3.37 -28.33 -2.76
N ALA A 394 -4.47 -28.80 -3.36
CA ALA A 394 -4.65 -30.20 -3.70
C ALA A 394 -3.90 -30.61 -4.99
N VAL A 395 -3.70 -29.69 -5.93
CA VAL A 395 -2.94 -29.94 -7.18
C VAL A 395 -1.44 -29.86 -6.92
N THR A 396 -1.00 -28.97 -6.02
CA THR A 396 0.42 -28.78 -5.68
C THR A 396 1.01 -29.90 -4.83
N THR A 397 0.21 -30.87 -4.37
CA THR A 397 0.75 -32.15 -3.90
C THR A 397 1.40 -32.87 -5.08
N LEU A 398 2.72 -32.91 -5.08
CA LEU A 398 3.55 -33.35 -6.19
C LEU A 398 3.19 -34.75 -6.73
N GLU A 399 2.70 -35.64 -5.86
CA GLU A 399 2.24 -36.99 -6.24
C GLU A 399 1.04 -36.96 -7.19
N LYS A 400 0.05 -36.10 -6.93
CA LYS A 400 -1.11 -35.92 -7.81
C LYS A 400 -0.76 -35.23 -9.12
N LEU A 401 0.26 -34.36 -9.09
CA LEU A 401 0.77 -33.68 -10.30
C LEU A 401 1.51 -34.68 -11.21
N ARG A 402 2.27 -35.61 -10.62
CA ARG A 402 2.97 -36.71 -11.32
C ARG A 402 2.01 -37.66 -12.03
N GLU A 403 0.84 -37.89 -11.46
CA GLU A 403 -0.22 -38.71 -12.07
C GLU A 403 -0.94 -37.99 -13.21
N LYS A 404 -1.27 -36.70 -13.05
CA LYS A 404 -2.06 -35.93 -14.03
C LYS A 404 -1.27 -35.39 -15.22
N LEU A 405 0.02 -35.10 -15.07
CA LEU A 405 0.86 -34.50 -16.12
C LEU A 405 2.08 -35.38 -16.41
N PRO A 406 1.99 -36.33 -17.37
CA PRO A 406 3.03 -37.33 -17.61
C PRO A 406 4.35 -36.74 -18.12
N PHE A 407 4.33 -35.56 -18.75
CA PHE A 407 5.56 -34.86 -19.20
C PHE A 407 6.40 -34.30 -18.05
N LEU A 408 5.81 -34.10 -16.86
CA LEU A 408 6.56 -33.67 -15.68
C LEU A 408 7.36 -34.82 -15.04
N LYS A 409 7.09 -36.08 -15.36
CA LYS A 409 7.78 -37.24 -14.75
C LYS A 409 9.30 -37.13 -14.89
N VAL A 410 9.78 -36.77 -16.09
CA VAL A 410 11.22 -36.62 -16.40
C VAL A 410 11.91 -35.55 -15.53
N VAL A 411 11.19 -34.48 -15.19
CA VAL A 411 11.71 -33.35 -14.39
C VAL A 411 11.52 -33.58 -12.89
N VAL A 412 10.43 -34.25 -12.50
CA VAL A 412 10.04 -34.50 -11.11
C VAL A 412 10.77 -35.71 -10.50
N ASP A 413 11.25 -36.64 -11.31
CA ASP A 413 12.04 -37.80 -10.83
C ASP A 413 13.46 -37.38 -10.36
N GLN A 414 13.94 -36.18 -10.71
CA GLN A 414 15.16 -35.60 -10.16
C GLN A 414 14.94 -35.15 -8.71
N GLN A 415 15.59 -35.79 -7.75
CA GLN A 415 15.34 -35.62 -6.31
C GLN A 415 15.54 -34.19 -5.79
N VAL A 416 16.48 -33.44 -6.37
CA VAL A 416 16.72 -32.03 -6.04
C VAL A 416 15.58 -31.14 -6.55
N ILE A 417 15.18 -31.31 -7.81
CA ILE A 417 14.12 -30.52 -8.45
C ILE A 417 12.77 -30.84 -7.80
N LYS A 418 12.53 -32.12 -7.48
CA LYS A 418 11.37 -32.60 -6.74
C LYS A 418 11.16 -31.81 -5.44
N THR A 419 12.22 -31.70 -4.65
CA THR A 419 12.22 -31.07 -3.33
C THR A 419 11.99 -29.56 -3.44
N VAL A 420 12.66 -28.91 -4.40
CA VAL A 420 12.52 -27.48 -4.69
C VAL A 420 11.10 -27.16 -5.17
N LEU A 421 10.60 -27.91 -6.16
CA LEU A 421 9.27 -27.66 -6.73
C LEU A 421 8.16 -27.89 -5.69
N GLN A 422 8.28 -28.92 -4.86
CA GLN A 422 7.34 -29.18 -3.77
C GLN A 422 7.33 -28.07 -2.72
N ALA A 423 8.48 -27.43 -2.45
CA ALA A 423 8.58 -26.33 -1.49
C ALA A 423 8.05 -25.00 -2.04
N TYR A 424 8.39 -24.64 -3.29
CA TYR A 424 8.10 -23.30 -3.83
C TYR A 424 6.81 -23.21 -4.66
N LEU A 425 6.39 -24.29 -5.34
CA LEU A 425 5.22 -24.24 -6.23
C LEU A 425 3.92 -23.82 -5.51
N PRO A 426 3.58 -24.38 -4.32
CA PRO A 426 2.42 -23.91 -3.56
C PRO A 426 2.56 -22.45 -3.12
N GLN A 427 3.77 -22.03 -2.72
CA GLN A 427 4.04 -20.68 -2.24
C GLN A 427 3.91 -19.65 -3.37
N LEU A 428 4.48 -19.91 -4.54
CA LEU A 428 4.38 -19.03 -5.71
C LEU A 428 2.94 -18.92 -6.20
N ALA A 429 2.23 -20.06 -6.27
CA ALA A 429 0.82 -20.04 -6.63
C ALA A 429 0.01 -19.21 -5.62
N LEU A 430 0.21 -19.41 -4.33
CA LEU A 430 -0.43 -18.62 -3.28
C LEU A 430 -0.12 -17.12 -3.40
N ILE A 431 1.13 -16.74 -3.66
CA ILE A 431 1.54 -15.33 -3.84
C ILE A 431 0.81 -14.69 -5.03
N VAL A 432 0.78 -15.36 -6.19
CA VAL A 432 0.09 -14.85 -7.39
C VAL A 432 -1.40 -14.68 -7.13
N PHE A 433 -2.03 -15.68 -6.50
CA PHE A 433 -3.43 -15.61 -6.13
C PHE A 433 -3.69 -14.49 -5.12
N LEU A 434 -2.85 -14.31 -4.11
CA LEU A 434 -3.00 -13.28 -3.09
C LEU A 434 -2.84 -11.89 -3.69
N ALA A 435 -1.90 -11.70 -4.61
CA ALA A 435 -1.71 -10.45 -5.35
C ALA A 435 -2.96 -10.07 -6.16
N LEU A 436 -3.65 -11.05 -6.75
CA LEU A 436 -4.91 -10.84 -7.46
C LEU A 436 -6.06 -10.48 -6.49
N LEU A 437 -6.08 -11.07 -5.29
CA LEU A 437 -7.04 -10.70 -4.25
C LEU A 437 -6.82 -9.28 -3.75
N LEU A 438 -5.57 -8.89 -3.49
CA LEU A 438 -5.20 -7.53 -3.04
C LEU A 438 -5.63 -6.47 -4.05
N SER A 439 -5.39 -6.69 -5.35
CA SER A 439 -5.80 -5.74 -6.39
C SER A 439 -7.33 -5.60 -6.49
N LEU A 440 -8.06 -6.71 -6.36
CA LEU A 440 -9.51 -6.71 -6.35
C LEU A 440 -10.06 -6.00 -5.11
N CYS A 441 -9.57 -6.31 -3.92
CA CYS A 441 -9.95 -5.65 -2.68
C CYS A 441 -9.66 -4.14 -2.70
N PHE A 442 -8.50 -3.73 -3.23
CA PHE A 442 -8.15 -2.32 -3.37
C PHE A 442 -9.13 -1.57 -4.27
N SER A 443 -9.48 -2.17 -5.42
CA SER A 443 -10.49 -1.60 -6.33
C SER A 443 -11.87 -1.45 -5.67
N GLN A 444 -12.26 -2.39 -4.79
CA GLN A 444 -13.54 -2.29 -4.07
C GLN A 444 -13.48 -1.26 -2.93
N SER A 445 -12.35 -1.14 -2.21
CA SER A 445 -12.20 -0.19 -1.10
C SER A 445 -12.37 1.27 -1.55
N GLN A 446 -11.77 1.63 -2.69
CA GLN A 446 -11.87 2.99 -3.25
C GLN A 446 -13.30 3.42 -3.59
N LYS A 447 -14.20 2.47 -3.83
CA LYS A 447 -15.61 2.80 -4.11
C LYS A 447 -16.30 3.35 -2.87
N GLY A 448 -15.93 2.91 -1.66
CA GLY A 448 -16.56 3.28 -0.39
C GLY A 448 -15.91 4.45 0.34
N SER A 449 -14.57 4.53 0.31
CA SER A 449 -13.78 5.44 1.16
C SER A 449 -13.74 6.88 0.66
N LEU A 450 -13.56 7.83 1.58
CA LEU A 450 -13.39 9.27 1.29
C LEU A 450 -11.92 9.66 1.19
N HIS A 451 -11.06 8.85 1.79
CA HIS A 451 -9.63 9.08 1.89
C HIS A 451 -8.92 7.94 1.19
N ARG A 452 -7.89 8.26 0.40
CA ARG A 452 -7.03 7.25 -0.20
C ARG A 452 -6.20 6.50 0.85
N ALA A 453 -5.98 7.13 2.01
CA ALA A 453 -5.24 6.59 3.14
C ALA A 453 -6.03 5.58 4.01
N MET A 454 -7.34 5.39 3.76
CA MET A 454 -8.24 4.51 4.52
C MET A 454 -8.90 3.50 3.59
#